data_AF-A0A165Q3H3-F1
#
_entry.id   AF-A0A165Q3H3-F1
#
_cell.length_a   1.000
_cell.length_b   1.000
_cell.length_c   1.000
_cell.angle_alpha   90.00
_cell.angle_beta   90.00
_cell.angle_gamma   90.00
#
_symmetry.space_group_name_H-M   'P 1'
#
loop_
_entity.id
_entity.type
_entity.pdbx_description
1 polymer ?
#
loop_
_entity_poly.entity_id
_entity_poly.type
_entity_poly.pdbx_seq_one_letter_code
_entity_poly.pdbx_strand_id
1 'polypeptide(L)'
;MPSRPAAPRIVTRKRQYSFSLNLNDGSSPISLVYAPSSTSTVSNAIGPGRTMDKLLTYVGEQLTYFISRISARYLGLGPNALVGRMISAIDWSQRKCRYEFCPNYWPEGGRKPNIGLGRLPPSITEVAELLSLPFCHTCHESHARALSTSEIFVAGCQKLVNKLRRRNSSANLLIAYHIFMLASFHAHMREMFVGLNAMEAFNTLIGELRLTSDCTLIPHSRLVLLALSEDAVIPVIKRFDALEAAFADCYHWHLPEREQTSLLPHSMDCVSTLIRSLLKPELQIIAAARIARSVVLQESSLASILPGLRASLNASIIDYLWRLLVSTTNPVVYGTIYSLMVGLYDFATKLCLCQWDITRQCHIASSAWTWHTLWMPLFRLRLDCPSAILSIPVKLARDICDNFFRFPILALLMSFQAREGIRALRQLMLREGECRDSTVSGNLGSVDPIFSLMTEATSLLFEMAGVLQEERLVTLEHGGYDIPRYVPRSRVKELCKQIMLIIMQ
;
A
#
# COMPACT_ATOMS: atom_id res chain seq x y z
N MET A 1 28.76 -53.06 14.82
CA MET A 1 27.57 -52.38 14.28
C MET A 1 27.75 -52.20 12.78
N PRO A 2 26.82 -52.69 11.93
CA PRO A 2 27.02 -52.73 10.49
C PRO A 2 26.70 -51.38 9.83
N SER A 3 27.53 -51.04 8.84
CA SER A 3 27.51 -49.82 8.03
C SER A 3 26.27 -49.74 7.14
N ARG A 4 25.54 -48.63 7.22
CA ARG A 4 24.45 -48.29 6.30
C ARG A 4 25.00 -47.98 4.89
N PRO A 5 24.35 -48.43 3.81
CA PRO A 5 24.75 -48.08 2.45
C PRO A 5 24.37 -46.63 2.12
N ALA A 6 25.26 -45.95 1.39
CA ALA A 6 25.08 -44.57 0.94
C ALA A 6 24.01 -44.47 -0.16
N ALA A 7 23.13 -43.48 -0.04
CA ALA A 7 22.12 -43.14 -1.04
C ALA A 7 22.75 -42.53 -2.31
N PRO A 8 22.16 -42.73 -3.50
CA PRO A 8 22.71 -42.23 -4.75
C PRO A 8 22.61 -40.71 -4.87
N ARG A 9 23.74 -40.06 -5.17
CA ARG A 9 23.84 -38.64 -5.52
C ARG A 9 23.21 -38.39 -6.89
N ILE A 10 22.08 -37.70 -6.92
CA ILE A 10 21.51 -37.13 -8.16
C ILE A 10 22.31 -35.86 -8.49
N VAL A 11 23.16 -35.93 -9.51
CA VAL A 11 23.86 -34.78 -10.08
C VAL A 11 22.91 -34.07 -11.04
N THR A 12 22.21 -33.04 -10.58
CA THR A 12 21.47 -32.13 -11.47
C THR A 12 22.45 -31.19 -12.15
N ARG A 13 22.75 -31.49 -13.42
CA ARG A 13 23.59 -30.67 -14.32
C ARG A 13 22.86 -29.35 -14.62
N LYS A 14 23.26 -28.25 -13.95
CA LYS A 14 22.81 -26.89 -14.29
C LYS A 14 23.30 -26.53 -15.70
N ARG A 15 22.40 -26.44 -16.67
CA ARG A 15 22.69 -25.78 -17.96
C ARG A 15 22.76 -24.27 -17.74
N GLN A 16 23.96 -23.70 -17.80
CA GLN A 16 24.15 -22.27 -18.00
C GLN A 16 23.92 -21.96 -19.49
N TYR A 17 22.86 -21.23 -19.79
CA TYR A 17 22.73 -20.51 -21.06
C TYR A 17 23.17 -19.07 -20.79
N SER A 18 24.38 -18.71 -21.22
CA SER A 18 24.80 -17.31 -21.29
C SER A 18 24.31 -16.74 -22.63
N PHE A 19 23.25 -15.93 -22.57
CA PHE A 19 22.82 -15.11 -23.71
C PHE A 19 23.49 -13.74 -23.59
N SER A 20 24.51 -13.48 -24.42
CA SER A 20 25.06 -12.14 -24.61
C SER A 20 24.27 -11.43 -25.71
N LEU A 21 23.31 -10.60 -25.33
CA LEU A 21 22.61 -9.71 -26.25
C LEU A 21 23.44 -8.43 -26.43
N ASN A 22 23.95 -8.24 -27.64
CA ASN A 22 24.62 -7.01 -28.05
C ASN A 22 23.58 -5.87 -28.09
N LEU A 23 23.78 -4.84 -27.26
CA LEU A 23 22.76 -3.82 -26.96
C LEU A 23 22.68 -2.66 -27.97
N ASN A 24 23.16 -2.85 -29.21
CA ASN A 24 23.42 -1.79 -30.17
C ASN A 24 22.50 -1.78 -31.42
N ASP A 25 21.27 -2.29 -31.34
CA ASP A 25 20.35 -2.23 -32.48
C ASP A 25 19.35 -1.08 -32.36
N GLY A 26 19.52 -0.09 -33.24
CA GLY A 26 18.61 1.01 -33.52
C GLY A 26 17.33 0.59 -34.24
N SER A 27 16.68 -0.49 -33.82
CA SER A 27 15.40 -0.92 -34.38
C SER A 27 14.22 -0.19 -33.73
N SER A 28 13.41 0.45 -34.57
CA SER A 28 12.16 1.12 -34.18
C SER A 28 11.13 0.12 -33.63
N PRO A 29 10.33 0.48 -32.62
CA PRO A 29 9.21 -0.35 -32.21
C PRO A 29 8.14 -0.38 -33.32
N ILE A 30 7.65 -1.57 -33.65
CA ILE A 30 6.45 -1.75 -34.48
C ILE A 30 5.28 -1.07 -33.73
N SER A 31 4.82 0.06 -34.25
CA SER A 31 3.59 0.72 -33.80
C SER A 31 2.46 0.27 -34.71
N LEU A 32 1.56 -0.56 -34.19
CA LEU A 32 0.29 -0.88 -34.84
C LEU A 32 -0.72 0.16 -34.40
N VAL A 33 -0.88 1.22 -35.19
CA VAL A 33 -2.01 2.15 -35.04
C VAL A 33 -3.16 1.58 -35.84
N TYR A 34 -4.15 1.03 -35.14
CA TYR A 34 -5.44 0.73 -35.75
C TYR A 34 -6.20 2.05 -35.84
N ALA A 35 -6.26 2.65 -37.03
CA ALA A 35 -7.15 3.78 -37.29
C ALA A 35 -8.57 3.21 -37.48
N PRO A 36 -9.52 3.40 -36.55
CA PRO A 36 -10.90 3.07 -36.84
C PRO A 36 -11.34 3.98 -37.99
N SER A 37 -11.65 3.38 -39.13
CA SER A 37 -12.24 4.06 -40.26
C SER A 37 -13.51 4.78 -39.81
N SER A 38 -13.44 6.11 -39.77
CA SER A 38 -14.52 7.10 -39.79
C SER A 38 -15.92 6.56 -39.44
N THR A 39 -16.31 6.70 -38.17
CA THR A 39 -17.70 6.57 -37.71
C THR A 39 -18.54 7.76 -38.20
N SER A 40 -18.86 7.78 -39.49
CA SER A 40 -19.71 8.80 -40.11
C SER A 40 -20.71 8.16 -41.09
N THR A 41 -21.61 7.35 -40.55
CA THR A 41 -23.00 7.25 -40.98
C THR A 41 -23.80 6.62 -39.84
N VAL A 42 -24.39 7.47 -39.00
CA VAL A 42 -25.36 7.05 -37.99
C VAL A 42 -26.62 6.59 -38.73
N SER A 43 -26.78 5.29 -38.93
CA SER A 43 -28.10 4.69 -39.13
C SER A 43 -28.51 4.04 -37.80
N ASN A 44 -29.60 4.53 -37.21
CA ASN A 44 -30.13 4.03 -35.93
C ASN A 44 -30.93 2.72 -36.09
N ALA A 45 -30.66 1.93 -37.14
CA ALA A 45 -31.35 0.67 -37.37
C ALA A 45 -30.75 -0.45 -36.52
N ILE A 46 -31.58 -1.12 -35.72
CA ILE A 46 -31.22 -2.34 -34.99
C ILE A 46 -31.03 -3.46 -36.02
N GLY A 47 -29.78 -3.74 -36.39
CA GLY A 47 -29.43 -4.75 -37.39
C GLY A 47 -28.27 -5.65 -36.97
N PRO A 48 -28.10 -6.81 -37.63
CA PRO A 48 -27.06 -7.81 -37.32
C PRO A 48 -25.62 -7.26 -37.39
N GLY A 49 -25.40 -6.12 -38.07
CA GLY A 49 -24.12 -5.42 -38.10
C GLY A 49 -23.59 -5.01 -36.73
N ARG A 50 -24.44 -4.67 -35.75
CA ARG A 50 -23.98 -4.29 -34.39
C ARG A 50 -23.38 -5.46 -33.60
N THR A 51 -23.89 -6.66 -33.79
CA THR A 51 -23.36 -7.86 -33.12
C THR A 51 -22.00 -8.23 -33.70
N MET A 52 -21.83 -8.07 -35.02
CA MET A 52 -20.57 -8.31 -35.71
C MET A 52 -19.51 -7.25 -35.36
N ASP A 53 -19.88 -5.97 -35.25
CA ASP A 53 -18.97 -4.92 -34.79
C ASP A 53 -18.45 -5.16 -33.36
N LYS A 54 -19.33 -5.60 -32.44
CA LYS A 54 -18.91 -5.97 -31.08
C LYS A 54 -17.97 -7.17 -31.07
N LEU A 55 -18.25 -8.17 -31.92
CA LEU A 55 -17.40 -9.35 -32.05
C LEU A 55 -16.04 -9.00 -32.67
N LEU A 56 -16.00 -8.17 -33.71
CA LEU A 56 -14.77 -7.69 -34.33
C LEU A 56 -13.96 -6.80 -33.38
N THR A 57 -14.63 -5.95 -32.60
CA THR A 57 -13.97 -5.13 -31.55
C THR A 57 -13.37 -6.04 -30.48
N TYR A 58 -14.13 -7.02 -29.99
CA TYR A 58 -13.64 -7.98 -29.00
C TYR A 58 -12.46 -8.81 -29.52
N VAL A 59 -12.53 -9.32 -30.76
CA VAL A 59 -11.43 -10.06 -31.39
C VAL A 59 -10.21 -9.16 -31.63
N GLY A 60 -10.42 -7.90 -32.03
CA GLY A 60 -9.37 -6.90 -32.18
C GLY A 60 -8.66 -6.58 -30.86
N GLU A 61 -9.41 -6.41 -29.77
CA GLU A 61 -8.88 -6.21 -28.42
C GLU A 61 -8.09 -7.43 -27.94
N GLN A 62 -8.61 -8.65 -28.15
CA GLN A 62 -7.93 -9.90 -27.78
C GLN A 62 -6.65 -10.12 -28.59
N LEU A 63 -6.67 -9.84 -29.90
CA LEU A 63 -5.49 -9.95 -30.75
C LEU A 63 -4.44 -8.90 -30.36
N THR A 64 -4.85 -7.67 -30.10
CA THR A 64 -3.97 -6.60 -29.62
C THR A 64 -3.34 -6.96 -28.27
N TYR A 65 -4.13 -7.50 -27.35
CA TYR A 65 -3.66 -8.02 -26.08
C TYR A 65 -2.66 -9.16 -26.28
N PHE A 66 -2.95 -10.11 -27.16
CA PHE A 66 -2.09 -11.26 -27.44
C PHE A 66 -0.76 -10.85 -28.08
N ILE A 67 -0.77 -9.97 -29.08
CA ILE A 67 0.43 -9.43 -29.75
C ILE A 67 1.24 -8.55 -28.79
N SER A 68 0.59 -7.71 -28.00
CA SER A 68 1.24 -6.91 -26.95
C SER A 68 1.92 -7.84 -25.92
N ARG A 69 1.25 -8.91 -25.51
CA ARG A 69 1.80 -9.91 -24.59
C ARG A 69 2.95 -10.69 -25.21
N ILE A 70 2.85 -11.09 -26.48
CA ILE A 70 3.93 -11.81 -27.18
C ILE A 70 5.13 -10.90 -27.41
N SER A 71 4.94 -9.70 -27.93
CA SER A 71 6.03 -8.74 -28.14
C SER A 71 6.71 -8.35 -26.82
N ALA A 72 5.96 -8.18 -25.73
CA ALA A 72 6.54 -7.95 -24.42
C ALA A 72 7.30 -9.18 -23.88
N ARG A 73 6.76 -10.39 -24.04
CA ARG A 73 7.29 -11.62 -23.43
C ARG A 73 8.43 -12.26 -24.24
N TYR A 74 8.35 -12.24 -25.56
CA TYR A 74 9.31 -12.91 -26.44
C TYR A 74 10.35 -11.95 -27.03
N LEU A 75 9.95 -10.72 -27.37
CA LEU A 75 10.90 -9.73 -27.92
C LEU A 75 11.51 -8.86 -26.80
N GLY A 76 10.85 -8.73 -25.66
CA GLY A 76 11.37 -7.93 -24.54
C GLY A 76 11.47 -6.44 -24.84
N LEU A 77 10.71 -5.94 -25.83
CA LEU A 77 10.84 -4.58 -26.39
C LEU A 77 9.94 -3.53 -25.70
N GLY A 78 9.03 -3.96 -24.82
CA GLY A 78 8.11 -3.07 -24.11
C GLY A 78 8.71 -2.35 -22.89
N PRO A 79 8.11 -1.23 -22.43
CA PRO A 79 8.53 -0.54 -21.20
C PRO A 79 8.52 -1.45 -19.97
N ASN A 80 7.50 -2.31 -19.81
CA ASN A 80 7.43 -3.29 -18.73
C ASN A 80 8.62 -4.25 -18.73
N ALA A 81 8.97 -4.81 -19.90
CA ALA A 81 10.12 -5.71 -20.02
C ALA A 81 11.44 -4.98 -19.73
N LEU A 82 11.56 -3.71 -20.15
CA LEU A 82 12.73 -2.89 -19.85
C LEU A 82 12.87 -2.66 -18.34
N VAL A 83 11.80 -2.22 -17.67
CA VAL A 83 11.81 -1.96 -16.23
C VAL A 83 12.00 -3.24 -15.42
N GLY A 84 11.40 -4.35 -15.87
CA GLY A 84 11.65 -5.67 -15.30
C GLY A 84 13.13 -6.06 -15.31
N ARG A 85 13.84 -5.83 -16.43
CA ARG A 85 15.30 -6.01 -16.50
C ARG A 85 16.08 -5.04 -15.63
N MET A 86 15.68 -3.77 -15.61
CA MET A 86 16.31 -2.73 -14.77
C MET A 86 16.26 -3.11 -13.30
N ILE A 87 15.08 -3.45 -12.79
CA ILE A 87 14.84 -3.79 -11.39
C ILE A 87 15.47 -5.14 -11.03
N SER A 88 15.43 -6.11 -11.95
CA SER A 88 16.06 -7.43 -11.74
C SER A 88 17.59 -7.41 -11.87
N ALA A 89 18.20 -6.25 -12.16
CA ALA A 89 19.65 -6.10 -12.26
C ALA A 89 20.35 -6.20 -10.89
N ILE A 90 19.59 -6.15 -9.79
CA ILE A 90 20.08 -6.35 -8.43
C ILE A 90 19.36 -7.53 -7.77
N ASP A 91 20.03 -8.18 -6.80
CA ASP A 91 19.39 -9.17 -5.94
C ASP A 91 18.76 -8.48 -4.72
N TRP A 92 17.45 -8.26 -4.81
CA TRP A 92 16.65 -7.65 -3.74
C TRP A 92 16.74 -8.42 -2.42
N SER A 93 17.01 -9.72 -2.49
CA SER A 93 17.08 -10.61 -1.33
C SER A 93 18.50 -10.82 -0.80
N GLN A 94 19.53 -10.16 -1.35
CA GLN A 94 20.93 -10.48 -1.04
C GLN A 94 21.35 -10.22 0.42
N ARG A 95 20.73 -9.25 1.09
CA ARG A 95 21.16 -8.82 2.43
C ARG A 95 20.25 -9.39 3.52
N LYS A 96 20.84 -10.08 4.49
CA LYS A 96 20.14 -10.47 5.73
C LYS A 96 19.87 -9.21 6.54
N CYS A 97 18.61 -8.85 6.70
CA CYS A 97 18.20 -7.75 7.57
C CYS A 97 17.95 -8.27 8.99
N ARG A 98 18.28 -7.46 10.00
CA ARG A 98 18.01 -7.77 11.41
C ARG A 98 16.58 -7.42 11.85
N TYR A 99 15.84 -6.68 11.04
CA TYR A 99 14.56 -6.09 11.43
C TYR A 99 13.38 -6.89 10.89
N GLU A 100 12.56 -7.48 11.77
CA GLU A 100 11.47 -8.40 11.41
C GLU A 100 10.45 -7.86 10.41
N PHE A 101 10.19 -6.55 10.43
CA PHE A 101 9.26 -5.91 9.50
C PHE A 101 9.82 -5.79 8.07
N CYS A 102 11.15 -5.79 7.92
CA CYS A 102 11.79 -5.60 6.64
C CYS A 102 11.62 -6.88 5.82
N PRO A 103 11.20 -6.80 4.54
CA PRO A 103 11.09 -7.98 3.68
C PRO A 103 12.37 -8.83 3.68
N ASN A 104 13.54 -8.18 3.77
CA ASN A 104 14.84 -8.83 3.80
C ASN A 104 15.19 -9.52 5.14
N TYR A 105 14.26 -9.58 6.09
CA TYR A 105 14.42 -10.36 7.30
C TYR A 105 14.25 -11.85 7.03
N TRP A 106 15.15 -12.64 7.58
CA TRP A 106 14.91 -14.06 7.77
C TRP A 106 15.65 -14.52 9.04
N PRO A 107 14.97 -15.31 9.90
CA PRO A 107 15.57 -15.81 11.12
C PRO A 107 16.74 -16.75 10.81
N GLU A 108 17.60 -17.02 11.80
CA GLU A 108 18.69 -18.00 11.65
C GLU A 108 18.10 -19.38 11.30
N GLY A 109 18.54 -19.94 10.16
CA GLY A 109 17.98 -21.18 9.61
C GLY A 109 16.71 -21.01 8.75
N GLY A 110 16.17 -19.79 8.62
CA GLY A 110 15.03 -19.48 7.75
C GLY A 110 15.38 -19.55 6.26
N ARG A 111 14.37 -19.78 5.41
CA ARG A 111 14.53 -19.71 3.95
C ARG A 111 14.63 -18.25 3.51
N LYS A 112 15.54 -17.99 2.56
CA LYS A 112 15.66 -16.68 1.90
C LYS A 112 14.30 -16.30 1.28
N PRO A 113 13.73 -15.13 1.60
CA PRO A 113 12.48 -14.69 1.01
C PRO A 113 12.70 -14.45 -0.49
N ASN A 114 11.74 -14.89 -1.31
CA ASN A 114 11.78 -14.68 -2.74
C ASN A 114 11.27 -13.29 -3.07
N ILE A 115 12.12 -12.28 -2.88
CA ILE A 115 11.81 -10.88 -3.16
C ILE A 115 12.37 -10.52 -4.52
N GLY A 116 11.52 -10.02 -5.38
CA GLY A 116 11.87 -9.60 -6.72
C GLY A 116 10.71 -9.79 -7.68
N LEU A 117 10.92 -9.33 -8.91
CA LEU A 117 9.96 -9.53 -9.97
C LEU A 117 10.05 -10.95 -10.51
N GLY A 118 8.89 -11.52 -10.90
CA GLY A 118 8.86 -12.80 -11.60
C GLY A 118 9.57 -12.77 -12.96
N ARG A 119 9.78 -13.94 -13.58
CA ARG A 119 10.45 -14.08 -14.90
C ARG A 119 9.66 -13.52 -16.10
N LEU A 120 8.57 -12.81 -15.86
CA LEU A 120 7.71 -12.25 -16.90
C LEU A 120 7.81 -10.73 -16.88
N PRO A 121 7.51 -10.03 -17.99
CA PRO A 121 7.47 -8.58 -17.96
C PRO A 121 6.51 -8.17 -16.83
N PRO A 122 6.99 -7.45 -15.80
CA PRO A 122 6.17 -7.08 -14.68
C PRO A 122 5.07 -6.10 -15.13
N SER A 123 3.91 -6.20 -14.51
CA SER A 123 2.90 -5.14 -14.54
C SER A 123 3.40 -3.90 -13.78
N ILE A 124 2.77 -2.74 -14.04
CA ILE A 124 3.02 -1.51 -13.26
C ILE A 124 2.76 -1.78 -11.78
N THR A 125 1.68 -2.51 -11.47
CA THR A 125 1.28 -2.86 -10.11
C THR A 125 2.36 -3.68 -9.40
N GLU A 126 2.91 -4.72 -10.05
CA GLU A 126 4.01 -5.51 -9.46
C GLU A 126 5.27 -4.67 -9.20
N VAL A 127 5.59 -3.71 -10.09
CA VAL A 127 6.70 -2.78 -9.88
C VAL A 127 6.40 -1.85 -8.70
N ALA A 128 5.20 -1.26 -8.66
CA ALA A 128 4.77 -0.37 -7.59
C ALA A 128 4.79 -1.08 -6.23
N GLU A 129 4.27 -2.30 -6.16
CA GLU A 129 4.26 -3.14 -4.97
C GLU A 129 5.68 -3.42 -4.48
N LEU A 130 6.59 -3.84 -5.37
CA LEU A 130 7.98 -4.13 -5.01
C LEU A 130 8.70 -2.89 -4.47
N LEU A 131 8.58 -1.75 -5.15
CA LEU A 131 9.23 -0.50 -4.76
C LEU A 131 8.62 0.12 -3.50
N SER A 132 7.34 -0.18 -3.22
CA SER A 132 6.63 0.27 -2.02
C SER A 132 6.75 -0.70 -0.85
N LEU A 133 7.49 -1.81 -1.00
CA LEU A 133 7.71 -2.73 0.11
C LEU A 133 8.40 -2.00 1.28
N PRO A 134 8.08 -2.37 2.54
CA PRO A 134 8.54 -1.67 3.72
C PRO A 134 9.99 -2.04 4.09
N PHE A 135 10.94 -1.72 3.22
CA PHE A 135 12.35 -1.89 3.51
C PHE A 135 12.78 -0.97 4.66
N CYS A 136 13.59 -1.49 5.58
CA CYS A 136 14.26 -0.63 6.56
C CYS A 136 15.15 0.39 5.84
N HIS A 137 15.47 1.51 6.50
CA HIS A 137 16.28 2.59 5.92
C HIS A 137 17.58 2.08 5.28
N THR A 138 18.34 1.23 5.98
CA THR A 138 19.60 0.68 5.48
C THR A 138 19.43 -0.20 4.25
N CYS A 139 18.41 -1.07 4.21
CA CYS A 139 18.14 -1.91 3.04
C CYS A 139 17.66 -1.06 1.86
N HIS A 140 16.79 -0.10 2.12
CA HIS A 140 16.25 0.81 1.11
C HIS A 140 17.37 1.63 0.45
N GLU A 141 18.22 2.30 1.24
CA GLU A 141 19.40 3.03 0.79
C GLU A 141 20.37 2.11 0.01
N SER A 142 20.60 0.90 0.52
CA SER A 142 21.45 -0.08 -0.16
C SER A 142 20.90 -0.48 -1.53
N HIS A 143 19.60 -0.72 -1.65
CA HIS A 143 18.97 -1.09 -2.92
C HIS A 143 19.00 0.07 -3.90
N ALA A 144 18.71 1.29 -3.42
CA ALA A 144 18.83 2.49 -4.23
C ALA A 144 20.26 2.69 -4.74
N ARG A 145 21.28 2.53 -3.88
CA ARG A 145 22.68 2.62 -4.30
C ARG A 145 23.04 1.55 -5.33
N ALA A 146 22.67 0.29 -5.07
CA ALA A 146 22.96 -0.82 -5.98
C ALA A 146 22.32 -0.62 -7.37
N LEU A 147 21.07 -0.15 -7.41
CA LEU A 147 20.40 0.22 -8.66
C LEU A 147 21.13 1.39 -9.35
N SER A 148 21.52 2.42 -8.60
CA SER A 148 22.17 3.61 -9.19
C SER A 148 23.54 3.31 -9.80
N THR A 149 24.24 2.30 -9.28
CA THR A 149 25.53 1.82 -9.81
C THR A 149 25.39 0.78 -10.92
N SER A 150 24.17 0.28 -11.18
CA SER A 150 23.95 -0.75 -12.20
C SER A 150 23.91 -0.13 -13.59
N GLU A 151 24.85 -0.51 -14.46
CA GLU A 151 24.89 -0.05 -15.87
C GLU A 151 23.59 -0.37 -16.62
N ILE A 152 23.00 -1.54 -16.34
CA ILE A 152 21.72 -1.98 -16.94
C ILE A 152 20.59 -1.03 -16.52
N PHE A 153 20.57 -0.64 -15.24
CA PHE A 153 19.56 0.26 -14.71
C PHE A 153 19.73 1.67 -15.28
N VAL A 154 20.94 2.24 -15.26
CA VAL A 154 21.24 3.58 -15.79
C VAL A 154 20.91 3.67 -17.29
N ALA A 155 21.35 2.70 -18.08
CA ALA A 155 21.03 2.63 -19.50
C ALA A 155 19.51 2.47 -19.74
N GLY A 156 18.82 1.77 -18.84
CA GLY A 156 17.37 1.65 -18.84
C GLY A 156 16.66 2.97 -18.59
N CYS A 157 17.08 3.74 -17.58
CA CYS A 157 16.57 5.09 -17.30
C CYS A 157 16.76 6.02 -18.50
N GLN A 158 17.94 6.02 -19.12
CA GLN A 158 18.20 6.78 -20.35
C GLN A 158 17.26 6.35 -21.48
N LYS A 159 17.04 5.04 -21.67
CA LYS A 159 16.12 4.53 -22.68
C LYS A 159 14.67 4.94 -22.41
N LEU A 160 14.23 4.99 -21.16
CA LEU A 160 12.89 5.47 -20.80
C LEU A 160 12.72 6.95 -21.18
N VAL A 161 13.65 7.82 -20.76
CA VAL A 161 13.60 9.24 -21.07
C VAL A 161 13.69 9.50 -22.58
N ASN A 162 14.58 8.80 -23.29
CA ASN A 162 14.70 8.92 -24.74
C ASN A 162 13.44 8.44 -25.49
N LYS A 163 12.78 7.39 -24.98
CA LYS A 163 11.51 6.92 -25.56
C LYS A 163 10.37 7.91 -25.30
N LEU A 164 10.35 8.56 -24.14
CA LEU A 164 9.35 9.57 -23.80
C LEU A 164 9.38 10.76 -24.79
N ARG A 165 10.57 11.11 -25.29
CA ARG A 165 10.74 12.16 -26.33
C ARG A 165 10.21 11.74 -27.72
N ARG A 166 9.89 10.46 -27.93
CA ARG A 166 9.35 9.98 -29.21
C ARG A 166 7.82 10.08 -29.19
N ARG A 167 7.23 10.38 -30.35
CA ARG A 167 5.78 10.53 -30.53
C ARG A 167 5.07 9.17 -30.55
N ASN A 168 4.88 8.56 -29.38
CA ASN A 168 4.04 7.38 -29.21
C ASN A 168 3.22 7.49 -27.91
N SER A 169 2.01 8.06 -28.03
CA SER A 169 1.14 8.42 -26.90
C SER A 169 0.82 7.24 -25.97
N SER A 170 0.58 6.05 -26.52
CA SER A 170 0.22 4.86 -25.72
C SER A 170 1.39 4.35 -24.88
N ALA A 171 2.60 4.34 -25.42
CA ALA A 171 3.80 3.95 -24.66
C ALA A 171 4.24 5.03 -23.66
N ASN A 172 4.00 6.30 -23.98
CA ASN A 172 4.43 7.44 -23.16
C ASN A 172 3.75 7.45 -21.79
N LEU A 173 2.48 7.04 -21.68
CA LEU A 173 1.80 6.89 -20.38
C LEU A 173 2.52 5.87 -19.49
N LEU A 174 2.78 4.69 -20.06
CA LEU A 174 3.42 3.59 -19.33
C LEU A 174 4.83 3.98 -18.89
N ILE A 175 5.59 4.64 -19.76
CA ILE A 175 6.91 5.17 -19.45
C ILE A 175 6.83 6.23 -18.35
N ALA A 176 5.84 7.12 -18.41
CA ALA A 176 5.62 8.14 -17.40
C ALA A 176 5.41 7.52 -16.01
N TYR A 177 4.55 6.50 -15.92
CA TYR A 177 4.33 5.77 -14.66
C TYR A 177 5.60 5.13 -14.12
N HIS A 178 6.38 4.49 -14.99
CA HIS A 178 7.64 3.86 -14.57
C HIS A 178 8.66 4.88 -14.07
N ILE A 179 8.84 5.99 -14.78
CA ILE A 179 9.73 7.08 -14.33
C ILE A 179 9.24 7.63 -12.99
N PHE A 180 7.94 7.86 -12.85
CA PHE A 180 7.35 8.34 -11.61
C PHE A 180 7.62 7.41 -10.42
N MET A 181 7.35 6.10 -10.57
CA MET A 181 7.58 5.12 -9.50
C MET A 181 9.06 5.04 -9.12
N LEU A 182 9.95 5.01 -10.11
CA LEU A 182 11.39 4.95 -9.88
C LEU A 182 11.93 6.24 -9.24
N ALA A 183 11.46 7.42 -9.65
CA ALA A 183 11.83 8.70 -9.05
C ALA A 183 11.25 8.89 -7.64
N SER A 184 10.10 8.26 -7.35
CA SER A 184 9.47 8.26 -6.03
C SER A 184 10.14 7.28 -5.07
N PHE A 185 10.82 6.25 -5.58
CA PHE A 185 11.52 5.26 -4.76
C PHE A 185 12.64 5.90 -3.93
N HIS A 186 13.54 6.67 -4.53
CA HIS A 186 14.68 7.25 -3.80
C HIS A 186 15.17 8.59 -4.37
N ALA A 187 15.71 9.45 -3.50
CA ALA A 187 16.26 10.76 -3.89
C ALA A 187 17.34 10.65 -4.99
N HIS A 188 18.23 9.66 -4.89
CA HIS A 188 19.27 9.45 -5.90
C HIS A 188 18.68 9.09 -7.29
N MET A 189 17.57 8.36 -7.34
CA MET A 189 16.90 8.02 -8.60
C MET A 189 16.29 9.27 -9.24
N ARG A 190 15.73 10.15 -8.40
CA ARG A 190 15.21 11.43 -8.84
C ARG A 190 16.31 12.31 -9.44
N GLU A 191 17.43 12.46 -8.73
CA GLU A 191 18.60 13.20 -9.22
C GLU A 191 19.10 12.64 -10.56
N MET A 192 19.12 11.32 -10.70
CA MET A 192 19.45 10.67 -11.97
C MET A 192 18.50 11.10 -13.09
N PHE A 193 17.18 11.03 -12.90
CA PHE A 193 16.22 11.46 -13.93
C PHE A 193 16.30 12.96 -14.25
N VAL A 194 16.59 13.80 -13.24
CA VAL A 194 16.87 15.23 -13.45
C VAL A 194 18.10 15.40 -14.35
N GLY A 195 19.20 14.71 -14.06
CA GLY A 195 20.41 14.73 -14.89
C GLY A 195 20.22 14.18 -16.31
N LEU A 196 19.23 13.31 -16.52
CA LEU A 196 18.84 12.80 -17.83
C LEU A 196 17.92 13.75 -18.64
N ASN A 197 17.63 14.95 -18.12
CA ASN A 197 16.68 15.92 -18.66
C ASN A 197 15.26 15.33 -18.81
N ALA A 198 14.81 14.56 -17.82
CA ALA A 198 13.44 14.02 -17.83
C ALA A 198 12.39 15.12 -17.72
N MET A 199 12.66 16.20 -16.95
CA MET A 199 11.72 17.33 -16.80
C MET A 199 11.37 17.99 -18.14
N GLU A 200 12.36 18.25 -18.99
CA GLU A 200 12.16 18.77 -20.33
C GLU A 200 11.31 17.82 -21.18
N ALA A 201 11.60 16.53 -21.14
CA ALA A 201 10.85 15.52 -21.88
C ALA A 201 9.36 15.48 -21.46
N PHE A 202 9.07 15.62 -20.16
CA PHE A 202 7.70 15.71 -19.66
C PHE A 202 7.01 17.03 -20.02
N ASN A 203 7.71 18.16 -19.96
CA ASN A 203 7.15 19.44 -20.38
C ASN A 203 6.74 19.43 -21.85
N THR A 204 7.59 18.88 -22.72
CA THR A 204 7.28 18.67 -24.13
C THR A 204 6.07 17.76 -24.31
N LEU A 205 6.03 16.63 -23.61
CA LEU A 205 4.88 15.72 -23.65
C LEU A 205 3.58 16.41 -23.21
N ILE A 206 3.59 17.18 -22.11
CA ILE A 206 2.41 17.93 -21.66
C ILE A 206 1.98 18.96 -22.70
N GLY A 207 2.93 19.66 -23.32
CA GLY A 207 2.67 20.58 -24.41
C GLY A 207 1.96 19.88 -25.58
N GLU A 208 2.47 18.74 -26.01
CA GLU A 208 1.85 17.94 -27.08
C GLU A 208 0.45 17.44 -26.70
N LEU A 209 0.26 16.96 -25.47
CA LEU A 209 -1.03 16.43 -25.00
C LEU A 209 -2.12 17.48 -24.87
N ARG A 210 -1.76 18.72 -24.53
CA ARG A 210 -2.70 19.85 -24.52
C ARG A 210 -3.24 20.13 -25.92
N LEU A 211 -2.47 19.85 -26.96
CA LEU A 211 -2.86 20.06 -28.36
C LEU A 211 -3.72 18.93 -28.91
N THR A 212 -3.57 17.69 -28.41
CA THR A 212 -4.27 16.51 -28.95
C THR A 212 -5.66 16.26 -28.35
N SER A 213 -6.19 17.14 -27.50
CA SER A 213 -7.46 16.97 -26.75
C SER A 213 -7.54 15.74 -25.82
N ASP A 214 -6.59 14.81 -25.89
CA ASP A 214 -6.40 13.66 -25.00
C ASP A 214 -5.90 14.10 -23.61
N CYS A 215 -6.83 14.56 -22.78
CA CYS A 215 -6.55 15.07 -21.44
C CYS A 215 -6.18 13.97 -20.42
N THR A 216 -6.32 12.69 -20.77
CA THR A 216 -6.10 11.55 -19.86
C THR A 216 -4.66 11.45 -19.37
N LEU A 217 -3.70 11.93 -20.15
CA LEU A 217 -2.27 11.83 -19.87
C LEU A 217 -1.72 13.03 -19.07
N ILE A 218 -2.42 14.17 -19.10
CA ILE A 218 -1.97 15.41 -18.46
C ILE A 218 -1.82 15.27 -16.93
N PRO A 219 -2.77 14.68 -16.18
CA PRO A 219 -2.61 14.49 -14.73
C PRO A 219 -1.37 13.67 -14.38
N HIS A 220 -1.09 12.62 -15.15
CA HIS A 220 0.02 11.70 -14.91
C HIS A 220 1.38 12.35 -15.16
N SER A 221 1.53 13.05 -16.28
CA SER A 221 2.74 13.81 -16.57
C SER A 221 2.97 14.93 -15.56
N ARG A 222 1.91 15.59 -15.07
CA ARG A 222 2.00 16.55 -13.97
C ARG A 222 2.50 15.90 -12.69
N LEU A 223 1.96 14.74 -12.29
CA LEU A 223 2.44 14.02 -11.11
C LEU A 223 3.93 13.68 -11.21
N VAL A 224 4.43 13.33 -12.40
CA VAL A 224 5.87 13.10 -12.60
C VAL A 224 6.67 14.38 -12.47
N LEU A 225 6.21 15.47 -13.08
CA LEU A 225 6.86 16.75 -12.91
C LEU A 225 6.92 17.18 -11.45
N LEU A 226 5.84 17.00 -10.68
CA LEU A 226 5.78 17.31 -9.25
C LEU A 226 6.70 16.44 -8.40
N ALA A 227 6.87 15.17 -8.77
CA ALA A 227 7.84 14.30 -8.14
C ALA A 227 9.30 14.67 -8.47
N LEU A 228 9.52 15.27 -9.64
CA LEU A 228 10.83 15.73 -10.10
C LEU A 228 11.15 17.16 -9.62
N SER A 229 10.15 18.03 -9.46
CA SER A 229 10.32 19.35 -8.84
C SER A 229 10.53 19.18 -7.34
N GLU A 230 11.43 19.99 -6.78
CA GLU A 230 11.58 20.09 -5.32
C GLU A 230 10.42 20.90 -4.73
N ASP A 231 9.19 20.38 -4.86
CA ASP A 231 7.99 20.98 -4.30
C ASP A 231 8.02 20.99 -2.76
N ALA A 232 7.12 21.78 -2.18
CA ALA A 232 6.99 22.01 -0.74
C ALA A 232 7.02 20.74 0.14
N VAL A 233 6.65 19.57 -0.41
CA VAL A 233 6.68 18.29 0.33
C VAL A 233 8.08 17.68 0.42
N ILE A 234 8.97 17.92 -0.55
CA ILE A 234 10.31 17.30 -0.58
C ILE A 234 11.20 17.78 0.58
N PRO A 235 11.29 19.09 0.91
CA PRO A 235 12.02 19.54 2.09
C PRO A 235 11.47 18.91 3.39
N VAL A 236 10.15 18.73 3.47
CA VAL A 236 9.49 18.07 4.62
C VAL A 236 9.93 16.62 4.73
N ILE A 237 10.00 15.90 3.61
CA ILE A 237 10.48 14.50 3.57
C ILE A 237 11.95 14.43 3.99
N LYS A 238 12.83 15.27 3.42
CA LYS A 238 14.26 15.31 3.78
C LYS A 238 14.45 15.58 5.27
N ARG A 239 13.70 16.54 5.83
CA ARG A 239 13.71 16.85 7.26
C ARG A 239 13.21 15.67 8.10
N PHE A 240 12.15 15.01 7.67
CA PHE A 240 11.57 13.88 8.38
C PHE A 240 12.48 12.65 8.34
N ASP A 241 13.15 12.37 7.22
CA ASP A 241 14.18 11.33 7.10
C ASP A 241 15.34 11.59 8.07
N ALA A 242 15.79 12.84 8.18
CA ALA A 242 16.83 13.22 9.13
C ALA A 242 16.39 13.04 10.60
N LEU A 243 15.13 13.35 10.91
CA LEU A 243 14.57 13.13 12.24
C LEU A 243 14.46 11.64 12.57
N GLU A 244 13.99 10.80 11.63
CA GLU A 244 13.95 9.35 11.83
C GLU A 244 15.34 8.75 12.05
N ALA A 245 16.35 9.22 11.32
CA ALA A 245 17.73 8.83 11.55
C ALA A 245 18.19 9.24 12.96
N ALA A 246 17.91 10.48 13.37
CA ALA A 246 18.24 10.96 14.72
C ALA A 246 17.54 10.14 15.81
N PHE A 247 16.26 9.79 15.64
CA PHE A 247 15.56 8.90 16.59
C PHE A 247 16.18 7.51 16.62
N ALA A 248 16.51 6.92 15.47
CA ALA A 248 17.16 5.61 15.42
C ALA A 248 18.50 5.61 16.19
N ASP A 249 19.27 6.69 16.07
CA ASP A 249 20.49 6.89 16.84
C ASP A 249 20.17 7.06 18.35
N CYS A 250 19.15 7.82 18.73
CA CYS A 250 18.72 7.97 20.13
C CYS A 250 18.46 6.63 20.82
N TYR A 251 17.77 5.71 20.14
CA TYR A 251 17.46 4.38 20.68
C TYR A 251 18.69 3.49 20.82
N HIS A 252 19.70 3.69 19.97
CA HIS A 252 20.96 2.96 20.09
C HIS A 252 21.88 3.50 21.18
N TRP A 253 21.81 4.81 21.47
CA TRP A 253 22.75 5.48 22.38
C TRP A 253 22.15 5.87 23.75
N HIS A 254 20.91 5.47 24.05
CA HIS A 254 20.19 5.85 25.28
C HIS A 254 20.20 7.36 25.53
N LEU A 255 19.90 8.17 24.50
CA LEU A 255 19.86 9.62 24.66
C LEU A 255 18.86 10.04 25.75
N PRO A 256 19.17 11.11 26.53
CA PRO A 256 18.29 11.58 27.59
C PRO A 256 16.88 11.88 27.06
N GLU A 257 15.87 11.56 27.85
CA GLU A 257 14.44 11.77 27.51
C GLU A 257 14.17 13.20 27.00
N ARG A 258 14.85 14.20 27.58
CA ARG A 258 14.75 15.62 27.20
C ARG A 258 15.08 15.87 25.72
N GLU A 259 16.08 15.18 25.16
CA GLU A 259 16.45 15.34 23.75
C GLU A 259 15.38 14.74 22.84
N GLN A 260 14.85 13.57 23.19
CA GLN A 260 13.75 12.94 22.45
C GLN A 260 12.50 13.82 22.47
N THR A 261 12.14 14.39 23.62
CA THR A 261 11.02 15.33 23.74
C THR A 261 11.24 16.59 22.90
N SER A 262 12.49 17.06 22.76
CA SER A 262 12.80 18.24 21.94
C SER A 262 12.66 18.01 20.43
N LEU A 263 12.88 16.77 19.95
CA LEU A 263 12.74 16.41 18.53
C LEU A 263 11.27 16.14 18.15
N LEU A 264 10.43 15.77 19.12
CA LEU A 264 9.06 15.33 18.89
C LEU A 264 8.18 16.38 18.17
N PRO A 265 8.17 17.67 18.54
CA PRO A 265 7.40 18.70 17.81
C PRO A 265 7.76 18.77 16.33
N HIS A 266 9.05 18.64 15.99
CA HIS A 266 9.51 18.68 14.60
C HIS A 266 9.03 17.47 13.80
N SER A 267 9.01 16.28 14.43
CA SER A 267 8.41 15.08 13.83
C SER A 267 6.92 15.28 13.57
N MET A 268 6.19 15.82 14.57
CA MET A 268 4.77 16.11 14.45
C MET A 268 4.48 17.09 13.31
N ASP A 269 5.26 18.16 13.17
CA ASP A 269 5.09 19.13 12.08
C ASP A 269 5.26 18.50 10.70
N CYS A 270 6.29 17.65 10.56
CA CYS A 270 6.55 16.89 9.35
C CYS A 270 5.39 15.94 9.01
N VAL A 271 4.99 15.09 9.96
CA VAL A 271 3.89 14.13 9.81
C VAL A 271 2.57 14.83 9.48
N SER A 272 2.28 15.93 10.17
CA SER A 272 1.08 16.74 9.94
C SER A 272 1.06 17.33 8.53
N THR A 273 2.21 17.78 8.04
CA THR A 273 2.34 18.34 6.70
C THR A 273 2.23 17.26 5.62
N LEU A 274 2.78 16.07 5.86
CA LEU A 274 2.61 14.92 4.98
C LEU A 274 1.14 14.48 4.93
N ILE A 275 0.45 14.39 6.07
CA ILE A 275 -0.98 14.05 6.12
C ILE A 275 -1.82 15.08 5.35
N ARG A 276 -1.60 16.38 5.56
CA ARG A 276 -2.29 17.43 4.79
C ARG A 276 -2.02 17.32 3.29
N SER A 277 -0.83 16.86 2.91
CA SER A 277 -0.44 16.64 1.51
C SER A 277 -1.16 15.44 0.88
N LEU A 278 -1.72 14.51 1.66
CA LEU A 278 -2.57 13.41 1.15
C LEU A 278 -3.86 13.94 0.50
N LEU A 279 -4.37 15.09 0.96
CA LEU A 279 -5.57 15.71 0.42
C LEU A 279 -5.33 16.50 -0.87
N LYS A 280 -4.06 16.67 -1.26
CA LYS A 280 -3.68 17.36 -2.49
C LYS A 280 -3.35 16.31 -3.55
N PRO A 281 -4.16 16.15 -4.61
CA PRO A 281 -3.96 15.09 -5.61
C PRO A 281 -2.56 15.05 -6.21
N GLU A 282 -1.93 16.22 -6.29
CA GLU A 282 -0.59 16.47 -6.82
C GLU A 282 0.55 15.98 -5.91
N LEU A 283 0.34 15.94 -4.58
CA LEU A 283 1.34 15.52 -3.60
C LEU A 283 1.01 14.16 -2.95
N GLN A 284 -0.22 13.66 -3.15
CA GLN A 284 -0.77 12.53 -2.40
C GLN A 284 0.09 11.28 -2.48
N ILE A 285 0.67 10.98 -3.65
CA ILE A 285 1.41 9.73 -3.86
C ILE A 285 2.74 9.78 -3.10
N ILE A 286 3.48 10.89 -3.19
CA ILE A 286 4.78 11.04 -2.54
C ILE A 286 4.58 11.07 -1.01
N ALA A 287 3.56 11.79 -0.54
CA ALA A 287 3.21 11.82 0.87
C ALA A 287 2.78 10.43 1.38
N ALA A 288 1.93 9.72 0.64
CA ALA A 288 1.47 8.38 0.99
C ALA A 288 2.61 7.36 1.02
N ALA A 289 3.47 7.34 0.00
CA ALA A 289 4.63 6.46 -0.05
C ALA A 289 5.56 6.70 1.15
N ARG A 290 5.78 7.97 1.50
CA ARG A 290 6.64 8.32 2.64
C ARG A 290 6.01 7.93 3.98
N ILE A 291 4.73 8.22 4.20
CA ILE A 291 4.03 7.85 5.43
C ILE A 291 3.97 6.32 5.56
N ALA A 292 3.63 5.60 4.48
CA ALA A 292 3.56 4.14 4.48
C ALA A 292 4.88 3.52 4.97
N ARG A 293 6.02 4.05 4.50
CA ARG A 293 7.34 3.62 4.95
C ARG A 293 7.55 3.83 6.45
N SER A 294 7.14 4.97 6.99
CA SER A 294 7.25 5.28 8.42
C SER A 294 6.37 4.41 9.31
N VAL A 295 5.15 4.17 8.86
CA VAL A 295 4.12 3.47 9.63
C VAL A 295 4.46 1.98 9.83
N VAL A 296 5.33 1.41 8.97
CA VAL A 296 5.79 0.02 9.10
C VAL A 296 7.09 -0.09 9.93
N LEU A 297 7.78 1.00 10.25
CA LEU A 297 9.02 0.98 11.04
C LEU A 297 8.75 0.61 12.52
N GLN A 298 9.81 0.15 13.23
CA GLN A 298 9.79 -0.51 14.54
C GLN A 298 9.02 0.22 15.67
N GLU A 299 8.84 -0.49 16.80
CA GLU A 299 8.36 0.03 18.09
C GLU A 299 8.95 1.39 18.50
N SER A 300 10.22 1.64 18.18
CA SER A 300 10.92 2.91 18.41
C SER A 300 10.37 4.09 17.59
N SER A 301 9.97 3.85 16.33
CA SER A 301 9.37 4.87 15.48
C SER A 301 7.91 5.18 15.86
N LEU A 302 7.24 4.24 16.54
CA LEU A 302 5.87 4.44 17.02
C LEU A 302 5.80 5.67 17.92
N ALA A 303 6.73 5.81 18.87
CA ALA A 303 6.72 6.92 19.83
C ALA A 303 6.90 8.29 19.16
N SER A 304 7.71 8.38 18.10
CA SER A 304 8.03 9.65 17.44
C SER A 304 6.98 10.12 16.43
N ILE A 305 6.25 9.19 15.82
CA ILE A 305 5.28 9.48 14.76
C ILE A 305 3.85 9.55 15.30
N LEU A 306 3.54 8.78 16.34
CA LEU A 306 2.20 8.64 16.91
C LEU A 306 1.53 9.97 17.28
N PRO A 307 2.19 10.91 17.99
CA PRO A 307 1.54 12.17 18.33
C PRO A 307 1.17 12.98 17.08
N GLY A 308 2.03 12.97 16.05
CA GLY A 308 1.77 13.64 14.78
C GLY A 308 0.60 13.01 14.03
N LEU A 309 0.54 11.67 13.99
CA LEU A 309 -0.58 10.96 13.38
C LEU A 309 -1.88 11.22 14.14
N ARG A 310 -1.91 11.17 15.47
CA ARG A 310 -3.12 11.45 16.26
C ARG A 310 -3.64 12.87 16.06
N ALA A 311 -2.72 13.84 15.98
CA ALA A 311 -3.08 15.24 15.82
C ALA A 311 -3.64 15.54 14.42
N SER A 312 -3.17 14.84 13.39
CA SER A 312 -3.46 15.21 12.00
C SER A 312 -4.31 14.21 11.22
N LEU A 313 -4.29 12.93 11.56
CA LEU A 313 -5.08 11.90 10.91
C LEU A 313 -6.45 11.81 11.59
N ASN A 314 -7.51 11.93 10.79
CA ASN A 314 -8.88 11.89 11.28
C ASN A 314 -9.79 11.08 10.35
N ALA A 315 -11.01 10.81 10.81
CA ALA A 315 -11.98 9.98 10.09
C ALA A 315 -12.28 10.48 8.66
N SER A 316 -12.28 11.79 8.42
CA SER A 316 -12.56 12.36 7.10
C SER A 316 -11.43 12.09 6.09
N ILE A 317 -10.18 12.11 6.55
CA ILE A 317 -9.02 11.78 5.71
C ILE A 317 -9.07 10.29 5.34
N ILE A 318 -9.39 9.42 6.30
CA ILE A 318 -9.50 7.98 6.05
C ILE A 318 -10.66 7.65 5.12
N ASP A 319 -11.83 8.28 5.29
CA ASP A 319 -12.95 8.18 4.34
C ASP A 319 -12.53 8.62 2.93
N TYR A 320 -11.83 9.75 2.82
CA TYR A 320 -11.27 10.21 1.54
C TYR A 320 -10.32 9.17 0.92
N LEU A 321 -9.40 8.60 1.69
CA LEU A 321 -8.45 7.60 1.18
C LEU A 321 -9.14 6.33 0.69
N TRP A 322 -10.17 5.85 1.39
CA TRP A 322 -10.95 4.72 0.93
C TRP A 322 -11.73 5.02 -0.35
N ARG A 323 -12.40 6.18 -0.42
CA ARG A 323 -13.09 6.61 -1.65
C ARG A 323 -12.13 6.77 -2.82
N LEU A 324 -10.94 7.30 -2.56
CA LEU A 324 -9.86 7.41 -3.54
C LEU A 324 -9.45 6.02 -4.03
N LEU A 325 -9.22 5.07 -3.14
CA LEU A 325 -8.86 3.69 -3.48
C LEU A 325 -9.91 3.01 -4.36
N VAL A 326 -11.20 3.22 -4.08
CA VAL A 326 -12.29 2.65 -4.88
C VAL A 326 -12.42 3.33 -6.25
N SER A 327 -12.32 4.67 -6.27
CA SER A 327 -12.57 5.46 -7.48
C SER A 327 -11.39 5.49 -8.46
N THR A 328 -10.17 5.25 -7.99
CA THR A 328 -8.97 5.42 -8.82
C THR A 328 -8.78 4.27 -9.80
N THR A 329 -8.64 4.63 -11.08
CA THR A 329 -8.20 3.70 -12.15
C THR A 329 -6.68 3.73 -12.34
N ASN A 330 -5.99 4.66 -11.68
CA ASN A 330 -4.54 4.79 -11.77
C ASN A 330 -3.86 3.75 -10.86
N PRO A 331 -3.11 2.79 -11.43
CA PRO A 331 -2.51 1.69 -10.66
C PRO A 331 -1.43 2.13 -9.68
N VAL A 332 -0.77 3.27 -9.94
CA VAL A 332 0.25 3.81 -9.04
C VAL A 332 -0.40 4.45 -7.82
N VAL A 333 -1.42 5.30 -8.04
CA VAL A 333 -2.23 5.85 -6.94
C VAL A 333 -2.82 4.70 -6.13
N TYR A 334 -3.42 3.73 -6.81
CA TYR A 334 -4.00 2.56 -6.17
C TYR A 334 -2.98 1.82 -5.30
N GLY A 335 -1.84 1.42 -5.87
CA GLY A 335 -0.82 0.65 -5.16
C GLY A 335 -0.22 1.39 -3.96
N THR A 336 0.07 2.69 -4.11
CA THR A 336 0.65 3.49 -3.02
C THR A 336 -0.36 3.77 -1.91
N ILE A 337 -1.60 4.16 -2.25
CA ILE A 337 -2.64 4.38 -1.25
C ILE A 337 -3.01 3.07 -0.57
N TYR A 338 -3.11 1.97 -1.30
CA TYR A 338 -3.31 0.65 -0.72
C TYR A 338 -2.23 0.29 0.30
N SER A 339 -0.96 0.44 -0.07
CA SER A 339 0.18 0.18 0.83
C SER A 339 0.12 1.05 2.09
N LEU A 340 -0.22 2.33 1.95
CA LEU A 340 -0.46 3.23 3.08
C LEU A 340 -1.59 2.70 3.97
N MET A 341 -2.73 2.32 3.38
CA MET A 341 -3.88 1.84 4.14
C MET A 341 -3.54 0.58 4.93
N VAL A 342 -2.93 -0.43 4.31
CA VAL A 342 -2.46 -1.63 5.01
C VAL A 342 -1.53 -1.27 6.17
N GLY A 343 -0.55 -0.39 5.91
CA GLY A 343 0.35 0.11 6.94
C GLY A 343 -0.41 0.75 8.10
N LEU A 344 -1.34 1.68 7.81
CA LEU A 344 -2.11 2.39 8.83
C LEU A 344 -2.94 1.45 9.70
N TYR A 345 -3.59 0.43 9.13
CA TYR A 345 -4.37 -0.54 9.90
C TYR A 345 -3.49 -1.47 10.73
N ASP A 346 -2.38 -2.00 10.18
CA ASP A 346 -1.43 -2.81 10.95
C ASP A 346 -0.80 -2.01 12.12
N PHE A 347 -0.39 -0.78 11.83
CA PHE A 347 0.16 0.14 12.81
C PHE A 347 -0.85 0.49 13.89
N ALA A 348 -2.08 0.85 13.53
CA ALA A 348 -3.10 1.23 14.50
C ALA A 348 -3.50 0.08 15.43
N THR A 349 -3.44 -1.16 14.94
CA THR A 349 -3.56 -2.33 15.80
C THR A 349 -2.43 -2.31 16.85
N LYS A 350 -1.16 -2.20 16.45
CA LYS A 350 -0.01 -2.16 17.38
C LYS A 350 -0.06 -0.97 18.35
N LEU A 351 -0.50 0.19 17.86
CA LEU A 351 -0.61 1.43 18.65
C LEU A 351 -1.60 1.37 19.80
N CYS A 352 -2.55 0.43 19.80
CA CYS A 352 -3.51 0.30 20.89
C CYS A 352 -2.83 0.09 22.25
N LEU A 353 -1.58 -0.39 22.27
CA LEU A 353 -0.73 -0.51 23.46
C LEU A 353 -0.16 0.83 23.94
N CYS A 354 0.05 1.80 23.05
CA CYS A 354 0.68 3.07 23.38
C CYS A 354 -0.36 4.09 23.87
N GLN A 355 -0.82 3.97 25.11
CA GLN A 355 -1.86 4.86 25.65
C GLN A 355 -1.31 6.19 26.19
N TRP A 356 0.00 6.32 26.39
CA TRP A 356 0.62 7.55 26.85
C TRP A 356 0.90 8.51 25.68
N ASP A 357 0.47 9.77 25.80
CA ASP A 357 0.89 10.85 24.91
C ASP A 357 1.98 11.68 25.60
N ILE A 358 3.22 11.48 25.13
CA ILE A 358 4.41 12.18 25.65
C ILE A 358 4.27 13.70 25.50
N THR A 359 3.60 14.18 24.45
CA THR A 359 3.50 15.62 24.16
C THR A 359 2.56 16.34 25.11
N ARG A 360 1.49 15.64 25.51
CA ARG A 360 0.46 16.17 26.42
C ARG A 360 0.65 15.73 27.86
N GLN A 361 1.59 14.81 28.09
CA GLN A 361 1.77 14.11 29.37
C GLN A 361 0.45 13.55 29.91
N CYS A 362 -0.36 12.97 29.03
CA CYS A 362 -1.68 12.49 29.38
C CYS A 362 -1.96 11.11 28.76
N HIS A 363 -2.91 10.41 29.37
CA HIS A 363 -3.47 9.19 28.80
C HIS A 363 -4.41 9.51 27.63
N ILE A 364 -4.36 8.71 26.58
CA ILE A 364 -5.25 8.74 25.44
C ILE A 364 -5.83 7.33 25.25
N ALA A 365 -7.14 7.24 25.08
CA ALA A 365 -7.83 6.03 24.67
C ALA A 365 -7.48 5.66 23.21
N SER A 366 -6.28 5.10 23.00
CA SER A 366 -5.74 4.74 21.69
C SER A 366 -6.68 3.87 20.89
N SER A 367 -7.32 2.88 21.54
CA SER A 367 -8.24 1.97 20.85
C SER A 367 -9.52 2.68 20.44
N ALA A 368 -10.00 3.64 21.23
CA ALA A 368 -11.12 4.50 20.83
C ALA A 368 -10.74 5.38 19.63
N TRP A 369 -9.56 6.01 19.65
CA TRP A 369 -9.07 6.80 18.51
C TRP A 369 -8.97 5.94 17.25
N THR A 370 -8.38 4.75 17.34
CA THR A 370 -8.27 3.78 16.22
C THR A 370 -9.65 3.39 15.70
N TRP A 371 -10.60 3.08 16.59
CA TRP A 371 -11.98 2.78 16.20
C TRP A 371 -12.63 3.91 15.41
N HIS A 372 -12.63 5.13 15.96
CA HIS A 372 -13.31 6.27 15.35
C HIS A 372 -12.61 6.80 14.10
N THR A 373 -11.29 6.73 14.05
CA THR A 373 -10.48 7.29 12.96
C THR A 373 -10.34 6.32 11.79
N LEU A 374 -10.19 5.01 12.04
CA LEU A 374 -9.85 4.03 11.00
C LEU A 374 -11.00 3.06 10.71
N TRP A 375 -11.50 2.36 11.73
CA TRP A 375 -12.49 1.30 11.52
C TRP A 375 -13.86 1.86 11.15
N MET A 376 -14.31 2.93 11.80
CA MET A 376 -15.63 3.50 11.55
C MET A 376 -15.80 4.05 10.12
N PRO A 377 -14.83 4.78 9.52
CA PRO A 377 -14.94 5.16 8.11
C PRO A 377 -15.07 3.97 7.15
N LEU A 378 -14.31 2.89 7.36
CA LEU A 378 -14.41 1.67 6.54
C LEU A 378 -15.80 1.04 6.66
N PHE A 379 -16.31 0.90 7.88
CA PHE A 379 -17.63 0.31 8.12
C PHE A 379 -18.76 1.17 7.57
N ARG A 380 -18.67 2.50 7.69
CA ARG A 380 -19.63 3.41 7.07
C ARG A 380 -19.61 3.30 5.56
N LEU A 381 -18.42 3.32 4.94
CA LEU A 381 -18.29 3.12 3.50
C LEU A 381 -18.94 1.81 3.05
N ARG A 382 -18.82 0.74 3.84
CA ARG A 382 -19.47 -0.55 3.55
C ARG A 382 -21.00 -0.51 3.65
N LEU A 383 -21.54 0.26 4.59
CA LEU A 383 -22.99 0.45 4.72
C LEU A 383 -23.51 1.34 3.58
N ASP A 384 -22.92 2.53 3.43
CA ASP A 384 -23.35 3.59 2.52
C ASP A 384 -23.13 3.25 1.05
N CYS A 385 -22.04 2.53 0.73
CA CYS A 385 -21.59 2.25 -0.64
C CYS A 385 -21.11 0.78 -0.78
N PRO A 386 -22.00 -0.22 -0.67
CA PRO A 386 -21.60 -1.63 -0.71
C PRO A 386 -20.91 -2.02 -2.02
N SER A 387 -21.38 -1.49 -3.15
CA SER A 387 -20.81 -1.75 -4.49
C SER A 387 -19.39 -1.21 -4.63
N ALA A 388 -19.08 -0.10 -3.96
CA ALA A 388 -17.76 0.50 -3.91
C ALA A 388 -16.77 -0.43 -3.20
N ILE A 389 -17.16 -1.05 -2.09
CA ILE A 389 -16.30 -2.03 -1.40
C ILE A 389 -16.07 -3.28 -2.25
N LEU A 390 -17.08 -3.73 -3.00
CA LEU A 390 -16.96 -4.91 -3.86
C LEU A 390 -15.95 -4.72 -5.02
N SER A 391 -15.58 -3.48 -5.36
CA SER A 391 -14.51 -3.24 -6.35
C SER A 391 -13.10 -3.39 -5.76
N ILE A 392 -12.97 -3.44 -4.43
CA ILE A 392 -11.70 -3.71 -3.76
C ILE A 392 -11.42 -5.21 -3.86
N PRO A 393 -10.25 -5.64 -4.35
CA PRO A 393 -9.90 -7.05 -4.39
C PRO A 393 -9.99 -7.68 -2.99
N VAL A 394 -10.72 -8.81 -2.91
CA VAL A 394 -11.05 -9.50 -1.64
C VAL A 394 -9.83 -9.80 -0.79
N LYS A 395 -8.71 -10.18 -1.43
CA LYS A 395 -7.43 -10.43 -0.73
C LYS A 395 -7.00 -9.22 0.09
N LEU A 396 -7.07 -8.02 -0.50
CA LEU A 396 -6.63 -6.78 0.12
C LEU A 396 -7.54 -6.37 1.27
N ALA A 397 -8.85 -6.49 1.08
CA ALA A 397 -9.82 -6.24 2.14
C ALA A 397 -9.62 -7.21 3.31
N ARG A 398 -9.31 -8.49 3.03
CA ARG A 398 -8.97 -9.49 4.05
C ARG A 398 -7.68 -9.15 4.78
N ASP A 399 -6.60 -8.80 4.07
CA ASP A 399 -5.33 -8.41 4.68
C ASP A 399 -5.51 -7.26 5.68
N ILE A 400 -6.40 -6.29 5.39
CA ILE A 400 -6.75 -5.21 6.31
C ILE A 400 -7.62 -5.70 7.48
N CYS A 401 -8.65 -6.50 7.22
CA CYS A 401 -9.57 -6.99 8.26
C CYS A 401 -8.87 -7.93 9.26
N ASP A 402 -7.96 -8.77 8.79
CA ASP A 402 -7.19 -9.71 9.63
C ASP A 402 -6.33 -8.97 10.67
N ASN A 403 -5.95 -7.70 10.41
CA ASN A 403 -5.23 -6.88 11.38
C ASN A 403 -6.07 -6.54 12.61
N PHE A 404 -7.41 -6.59 12.57
CA PHE A 404 -8.25 -6.27 13.72
C PHE A 404 -8.04 -7.27 14.86
N PHE A 405 -8.06 -8.57 14.55
CA PHE A 405 -7.92 -9.65 15.52
C PHE A 405 -6.51 -10.24 15.63
N ARG A 406 -5.55 -9.71 14.86
CA ARG A 406 -4.15 -10.14 14.88
C ARG A 406 -3.57 -10.19 16.30
N PHE A 407 -3.96 -9.25 17.15
CA PHE A 407 -3.61 -9.23 18.56
C PHE A 407 -4.89 -9.21 19.42
N PRO A 408 -5.36 -10.38 19.91
CA PRO A 408 -6.64 -10.49 20.60
C PRO A 408 -6.80 -9.51 21.77
N ILE A 409 -5.73 -9.25 22.53
CA ILE A 409 -5.75 -8.31 23.64
C ILE A 409 -6.13 -6.88 23.19
N LEU A 410 -5.74 -6.48 21.98
CA LEU A 410 -6.00 -5.13 21.44
C LEU A 410 -7.44 -5.01 20.94
N ALA A 411 -7.96 -6.07 20.35
CA ALA A 411 -9.39 -6.16 20.04
C ALA A 411 -10.24 -6.06 21.32
N LEU A 412 -9.84 -6.73 22.41
CA LEU A 412 -10.51 -6.62 23.72
C LEU A 412 -10.44 -5.21 24.32
N LEU A 413 -9.30 -4.53 24.20
CA LEU A 413 -9.19 -3.13 24.63
C LEU A 413 -10.11 -2.22 23.81
N MET A 414 -10.22 -2.47 22.50
CA MET A 414 -11.12 -1.73 21.62
C MET A 414 -12.60 -1.97 21.95
N SER A 415 -13.00 -3.20 22.28
CA SER A 415 -14.39 -3.50 22.63
C SER A 415 -14.88 -2.78 23.89
N PHE A 416 -13.96 -2.49 24.80
CA PHE A 416 -14.21 -1.65 25.96
C PHE A 416 -14.12 -0.15 25.64
N GLN A 417 -12.98 0.34 25.13
CA GLN A 417 -12.74 1.77 24.94
C GLN A 417 -13.65 2.40 23.87
N ALA A 418 -14.10 1.62 22.89
CA ALA A 418 -14.98 2.06 21.82
C ALA A 418 -16.42 1.50 21.93
N ARG A 419 -16.83 1.06 23.13
CA ARG A 419 -18.13 0.39 23.39
C ARG A 419 -19.32 1.14 22.79
N GLU A 420 -19.41 2.45 23.01
CA GLU A 420 -20.51 3.26 22.48
C GLU A 420 -20.50 3.34 20.95
N GLY A 421 -19.31 3.41 20.35
CA GLY A 421 -19.15 3.36 18.90
C GLY A 421 -19.55 2.02 18.30
N ILE A 422 -19.25 0.92 18.98
CA ILE A 422 -19.64 -0.44 18.59
C ILE A 422 -21.16 -0.62 18.66
N ARG A 423 -21.79 -0.15 19.75
CA ARG A 423 -23.25 -0.17 19.89
C ARG A 423 -23.93 0.66 18.80
N ALA A 424 -23.41 1.85 18.52
CA ALA A 424 -23.92 2.70 17.45
C ALA A 424 -23.81 2.00 16.08
N LEU A 425 -22.70 1.32 15.79
CA LEU A 425 -22.55 0.54 14.56
C LEU A 425 -23.54 -0.61 14.48
N ARG A 426 -23.74 -1.37 15.57
CA ARG A 426 -24.73 -2.45 15.63
C ARG A 426 -26.13 -1.95 15.26
N GLN A 427 -26.53 -0.80 15.81
CA GLN A 427 -27.83 -0.18 15.50
C GLN A 427 -27.94 0.25 14.03
N LEU A 428 -26.86 0.77 13.44
CA LEU A 428 -26.82 1.08 12.01
C LEU A 428 -26.96 -0.18 11.16
N MET A 429 -26.28 -1.26 11.53
CA MET A 429 -26.37 -2.54 10.82
C MET A 429 -27.77 -3.14 10.86
N LEU A 430 -28.47 -3.06 12.00
CA LEU A 430 -29.85 -3.54 12.13
C LEU A 430 -30.80 -2.76 11.22
N ARG A 431 -30.68 -1.42 11.18
CA ARG A 431 -31.50 -0.56 10.31
C ARG A 431 -31.29 -0.86 8.82
N GLU A 432 -30.05 -1.11 8.41
CA GLU A 432 -29.72 -1.41 7.01
C GLU A 432 -30.02 -2.87 6.61
N GLY A 433 -29.90 -3.81 7.56
CA GLY A 433 -30.15 -5.24 7.35
C GLY A 433 -31.61 -5.53 6.99
N GLU A 434 -32.55 -4.87 7.67
CA GLU A 434 -33.99 -4.94 7.36
C GLU A 434 -34.29 -4.54 5.90
N CYS A 435 -33.43 -3.74 5.26
CA CYS A 435 -33.63 -3.26 3.90
C CYS A 435 -32.99 -4.16 2.83
N ARG A 436 -32.03 -5.05 3.18
CA ARG A 436 -31.17 -5.77 2.21
C ARG A 436 -31.43 -7.27 2.02
N ASP A 437 -32.13 -7.93 2.95
CA ASP A 437 -32.40 -9.38 2.86
C ASP A 437 -33.24 -9.79 1.62
N SER A 438 -33.73 -8.83 0.84
CA SER A 438 -34.51 -9.06 -0.37
C SER A 438 -33.71 -9.23 -1.67
N THR A 439 -32.39 -8.96 -1.71
CA THR A 439 -31.68 -8.83 -3.02
C THR A 439 -30.37 -9.61 -3.22
N VAL A 440 -29.80 -10.29 -2.22
CA VAL A 440 -28.41 -10.83 -2.32
C VAL A 440 -28.31 -12.37 -2.38
N SER A 441 -29.42 -13.09 -2.54
CA SER A 441 -29.47 -14.58 -2.48
C SER A 441 -28.83 -15.35 -3.67
N GLY A 442 -27.99 -14.75 -4.51
CA GLY A 442 -27.62 -15.35 -5.80
C GLY A 442 -26.24 -16.00 -5.96
N ASN A 443 -25.19 -15.52 -5.28
CA ASN A 443 -23.81 -15.93 -5.61
C ASN A 443 -22.99 -16.31 -4.37
N LEU A 444 -22.93 -17.61 -4.09
CA LEU A 444 -22.22 -18.27 -2.98
C LEU A 444 -20.67 -18.16 -2.98
N GLY A 445 -20.06 -17.26 -3.77
CA GLY A 445 -18.64 -17.37 -4.08
C GLY A 445 -17.67 -16.65 -3.13
N SER A 446 -18.06 -15.53 -2.51
CA SER A 446 -17.11 -14.70 -1.77
C SER A 446 -17.74 -14.07 -0.54
N VAL A 447 -17.28 -14.51 0.64
CA VAL A 447 -17.63 -13.88 1.91
C VAL A 447 -16.99 -12.50 1.94
N ASP A 448 -17.82 -11.48 2.11
CA ASP A 448 -17.40 -10.10 2.30
C ASP A 448 -16.62 -9.96 3.62
N PRO A 449 -15.29 -9.76 3.57
CA PRO A 449 -14.47 -9.78 4.78
C PRO A 449 -14.78 -8.59 5.71
N ILE A 450 -15.21 -7.44 5.14
CA ILE A 450 -15.49 -6.24 5.93
C ILE A 450 -16.82 -6.42 6.67
N PHE A 451 -17.86 -6.94 5.99
CA PHE A 451 -19.13 -7.23 6.65
C PHE A 451 -19.00 -8.35 7.70
N SER A 452 -18.17 -9.38 7.43
CA SER A 452 -17.83 -10.41 8.41
C SER A 452 -17.19 -9.79 9.66
N LEU A 453 -16.19 -8.92 9.48
CA LEU A 453 -15.55 -8.21 10.57
C LEU A 453 -16.54 -7.32 11.34
N MET A 454 -17.42 -6.60 10.64
CA MET A 454 -18.46 -5.78 11.28
C MET A 454 -19.38 -6.63 12.17
N THR A 455 -19.79 -7.80 11.68
CA THR A 455 -20.64 -8.74 12.43
C THR A 455 -19.94 -9.25 13.69
N GLU A 456 -18.66 -9.62 13.56
CA GLU A 456 -17.85 -10.08 14.69
C GLU A 456 -17.60 -8.96 15.72
N ALA A 457 -17.15 -7.80 15.25
CA ALA A 457 -16.84 -6.63 16.07
C ALA A 457 -18.08 -5.99 16.71
N THR A 458 -19.28 -6.26 16.19
CA THR A 458 -20.54 -5.85 16.81
C THR A 458 -21.26 -6.98 17.53
N SER A 459 -20.69 -8.18 17.61
CA SER A 459 -21.32 -9.29 18.34
C SER A 459 -21.47 -8.98 19.83
N LEU A 460 -22.52 -9.54 20.45
CA LEU A 460 -22.71 -9.42 21.90
C LEU A 460 -21.57 -10.12 22.67
N LEU A 461 -20.99 -11.19 22.11
CA LEU A 461 -19.83 -11.87 22.68
C LEU A 461 -18.61 -10.96 22.75
N PHE A 462 -18.34 -10.19 21.69
CA PHE A 462 -17.22 -9.26 21.68
C PHE A 462 -17.39 -8.11 22.69
N GLU A 463 -18.62 -7.60 22.84
CA GLU A 463 -18.96 -6.62 23.87
C GLU A 463 -18.75 -7.21 25.28
N MET A 464 -19.21 -8.44 25.54
CA MET A 464 -19.01 -9.12 26.82
C MET A 464 -17.53 -9.38 27.12
N ALA A 465 -16.74 -9.69 26.09
CA ALA A 465 -15.30 -9.84 26.23
C ALA A 465 -14.63 -8.51 26.64
N GLY A 466 -15.14 -7.37 26.15
CA GLY A 466 -14.72 -6.03 26.59
C GLY A 466 -15.10 -5.73 28.04
N VAL A 467 -16.30 -6.09 28.48
CA VAL A 467 -16.70 -5.98 29.90
C VAL A 467 -15.78 -6.82 30.79
N LEU A 468 -15.47 -8.05 30.40
CA LEU A 468 -14.52 -8.89 31.14
C LEU A 468 -13.13 -8.26 31.18
N GLN A 469 -12.67 -7.67 30.09
CA GLN A 469 -11.37 -6.99 30.03
C GLN A 469 -11.35 -5.76 30.93
N GLU A 470 -12.38 -4.90 30.89
CA GLU A 470 -12.53 -3.75 31.79
C GLU A 470 -12.47 -4.17 33.27
N GLU A 471 -13.18 -5.24 33.64
CA GLU A 471 -13.17 -5.77 35.01
C GLU A 471 -11.79 -6.27 35.44
N ARG A 472 -10.95 -6.71 34.49
CA ARG A 472 -9.58 -7.16 34.75
C ARG A 472 -8.59 -6.02 34.93
N LEU A 473 -8.97 -4.76 34.76
CA LEU A 473 -8.06 -3.62 34.87
C LEU A 473 -8.34 -2.83 36.17
N VAL A 474 -7.28 -2.43 36.89
CA VAL A 474 -7.41 -1.74 38.19
C VAL A 474 -7.92 -0.30 38.01
N THR A 475 -7.41 0.43 37.02
CA THR A 475 -7.84 1.78 36.61
C THR A 475 -7.05 2.19 35.36
N LEU A 476 -7.67 2.91 34.42
CA LEU A 476 -7.00 3.50 33.24
C LEU A 476 -6.09 4.70 33.56
N GLU A 477 -6.16 5.24 34.79
CA GLU A 477 -5.66 6.58 35.11
C GLU A 477 -4.16 6.66 35.47
N HIS A 478 -3.48 5.55 35.79
CA HIS A 478 -2.10 5.59 36.29
C HIS A 478 -1.09 5.02 35.30
N GLY A 479 -0.57 5.89 34.42
CA GLY A 479 0.70 5.67 33.71
C GLY A 479 0.65 4.77 32.46
N GLY A 480 -0.54 4.47 31.93
CA GLY A 480 -0.67 3.72 30.66
C GLY A 480 -0.32 2.24 30.74
N TYR A 481 -0.09 1.70 31.94
CA TYR A 481 0.03 0.27 32.17
C TYR A 481 -1.28 -0.28 32.70
N ASP A 482 -1.89 -1.15 31.91
CA ASP A 482 -3.02 -1.97 32.30
C ASP A 482 -2.59 -2.92 33.43
N ILE A 483 -2.78 -2.51 34.70
CA ILE A 483 -2.48 -3.38 35.86
C ILE A 483 -3.59 -4.43 35.94
N PRO A 484 -3.27 -5.73 35.74
CA PRO A 484 -4.27 -6.78 35.84
C PRO A 484 -4.72 -6.95 37.29
N ARG A 485 -6.03 -7.04 37.51
CA ARG A 485 -6.64 -7.48 38.77
C ARG A 485 -7.46 -8.75 38.59
N TYR A 486 -7.63 -9.44 39.72
CA TYR A 486 -8.57 -10.54 39.81
C TYR A 486 -10.00 -10.02 39.73
N VAL A 487 -10.79 -10.61 38.84
CA VAL A 487 -12.24 -10.38 38.78
C VAL A 487 -12.90 -11.20 39.89
N PRO A 488 -13.76 -10.60 40.75
CA PRO A 488 -14.44 -11.34 41.79
C PRO A 488 -15.21 -12.56 41.25
N ARG A 489 -15.11 -13.70 41.93
CA ARG A 489 -15.75 -14.96 41.48
C ARG A 489 -17.26 -14.82 41.24
N SER A 490 -17.95 -14.03 42.06
CA SER A 490 -19.38 -13.73 41.87
C SER A 490 -19.64 -13.04 40.54
N ARG A 491 -18.81 -12.05 40.19
CA ARG A 491 -18.88 -11.32 38.92
C ARG A 491 -18.55 -12.20 37.73
N VAL A 492 -17.51 -13.05 37.83
CA VAL A 492 -17.19 -14.02 36.77
C VAL A 492 -18.38 -14.96 36.51
N LYS A 493 -19.00 -15.50 37.57
CA LYS A 493 -20.19 -16.36 37.43
C LYS A 493 -21.33 -15.64 36.69
N GLU A 494 -21.55 -14.37 36.99
CA GLU A 494 -22.57 -13.56 36.33
C GLU A 494 -22.26 -13.34 34.84
N LEU A 495 -21.02 -12.96 34.52
CA LEU A 495 -20.58 -12.80 33.13
C LEU A 495 -20.69 -14.12 32.34
N CYS A 496 -20.34 -15.26 32.96
CA CYS A 496 -20.51 -16.57 32.34
C CYS A 496 -21.98 -16.89 32.02
N LYS A 497 -22.92 -16.56 32.93
CA LYS A 497 -24.35 -16.74 32.66
C LYS A 497 -24.81 -15.90 31.46
N GLN A 498 -24.38 -14.65 31.39
CA GLN A 498 -24.71 -13.75 30.28
C GLN A 498 -24.15 -14.26 28.95
N ILE A 499 -22.90 -14.74 28.94
CA ILE A 499 -22.28 -15.37 27.75
C ILE A 499 -23.06 -16.62 27.33
N MET A 500 -23.46 -17.49 28.28
CA MET A 500 -24.26 -18.68 27.96
C MET A 500 -25.61 -18.30 27.34
N LEU A 501 -26.27 -17.27 27.84
CA LEU A 501 -27.52 -16.77 27.25
C LEU A 501 -27.33 -16.27 25.82
N ILE A 502 -26.22 -15.57 25.53
CA ILE A 502 -25.88 -15.10 24.18
C ILE A 502 -25.59 -16.27 23.23
N ILE A 503 -24.90 -17.32 23.68
CA ILE A 503 -24.57 -18.50 22.84
C ILE A 503 -25.82 -19.34 22.54
N MET A 504 -26.83 -19.31 23.40
CA MET A 504 -28.08 -20.06 23.23
C MET A 504 -29.12 -19.35 22.35
N GLN A 505 -28.93 -18.06 22.05
CA GLN A 505 -29.73 -17.27 21.10
C GLN A 505 -29.16 -17.44 19.70
#